data_AF-A0A6N3DMF3-F1
#
_entry.id   AF-A0A6N3DMF3-F1
#
_cell.length_a   1.000
_cell.length_b   1.000
_cell.length_c   1.000
_cell.angle_alpha   90.00
_cell.angle_beta   90.00
_cell.angle_gamma   90.00
#
_symmetry.space_group_name_H-M   'P 1'
#
loop_
_entity.id
_entity.type
_entity.pdbx_description
1 polymer ?
#
loop_
_entity_poly.entity_id
_entity_poly.type
_entity_poly.pdbx_seq_one_letter_code
_entity_poly.pdbx_strand_id
1 'polypeptide(L)'
;MIDMHNHILIDADDGPRDEEAAIQLLRQAKKENVTKIIATPHYTNKYDNSFDKVKLKIKRLCKLKDVKDLGIQIYPGQEVRIHQNLIEDIKSGKVSGLNKSRYLLIEFPPNDILDYTYQMFQNIQDLGYIPIIAHPERNIALLKDYIT
;
A
#
# COMPACT_ATOMS: atom_id res chain seq x y z
N MET A 1 -15.45 4.42 -9.38
CA MET A 1 -14.25 3.56 -9.36
C MET A 1 -13.67 3.46 -7.95
N ILE A 2 -12.99 2.35 -7.63
CA ILE A 2 -12.19 2.16 -6.40
C ILE A 2 -10.73 2.07 -6.83
N ASP A 3 -9.87 2.91 -6.26
CA ASP A 3 -8.42 2.82 -6.41
C ASP A 3 -7.84 2.06 -5.21
N MET A 4 -7.06 1.01 -5.48
CA MET A 4 -6.56 0.06 -4.47
C MET A 4 -5.07 0.22 -4.17
N HIS A 5 -4.35 1.06 -4.91
CA HIS A 5 -2.93 1.34 -4.68
C HIS A 5 -2.67 2.83 -4.88
N ASN A 6 -2.58 3.59 -3.80
CA ASN A 6 -2.40 5.03 -3.86
C ASN A 6 -1.59 5.60 -2.68
N HIS A 7 -0.58 6.41 -2.98
CA HIS A 7 0.31 7.06 -2.02
C HIS A 7 -0.23 8.44 -1.62
N ILE A 8 -1.47 8.53 -1.14
CA ILE A 8 -2.16 9.81 -0.90
C ILE A 8 -1.84 10.47 0.45
N LEU A 9 -1.11 9.79 1.33
CA LEU A 9 -0.92 10.26 2.71
C LEU A 9 0.25 11.22 2.83
N ILE A 10 -0.01 12.35 3.48
CA ILE A 10 0.96 13.41 3.69
C ILE A 10 2.14 12.90 4.52
N ASP A 11 3.34 13.12 4.00
CA ASP A 11 4.64 12.79 4.61
C ASP A 11 4.67 11.35 5.15
N ALA A 12 4.09 10.42 4.39
CA ALA A 12 4.11 9.00 4.69
C ALA A 12 5.27 8.30 4.01
N ASP A 13 5.55 8.64 2.76
CA ASP A 13 6.59 8.04 1.94
C ASP A 13 7.12 9.01 0.86
N ASP A 14 7.14 8.59 -0.39
CA ASP A 14 7.45 9.38 -1.58
C ASP A 14 6.22 9.99 -2.25
N GLY A 15 5.03 9.86 -1.64
CA GLY A 15 3.83 10.61 -1.98
C GLY A 15 3.88 12.10 -1.59
N PRO A 16 2.72 12.74 -1.33
CA PRO A 16 2.64 14.18 -1.10
C PRO A 16 3.35 14.60 0.18
N ARG A 17 4.06 15.73 0.12
CA ARG A 17 4.80 16.31 1.26
C ARG A 17 3.95 17.21 2.14
N ASP A 18 2.87 17.76 1.61
CA ASP A 18 2.02 18.72 2.29
C ASP A 18 0.53 18.53 1.93
N GLU A 19 -0.33 19.31 2.60
CA GLU A 19 -1.78 19.27 2.42
C GLU A 19 -2.20 19.67 0.99
N GLU A 20 -1.53 20.66 0.41
CA GLU A 20 -1.88 21.16 -0.93
C GLU A 20 -1.67 20.06 -1.98
N ALA A 21 -0.50 19.41 -1.98
CA ALA A 21 -0.21 18.31 -2.89
C ALA A 21 -1.19 17.14 -2.72
N ALA A 22 -1.52 16.76 -1.48
CA ALA A 22 -2.50 15.69 -1.23
C ALA A 22 -3.91 16.05 -1.72
N ILE A 23 -4.36 17.29 -1.52
CA ILE A 23 -5.65 17.78 -2.01
C ILE A 23 -5.68 17.82 -3.54
N GLN A 24 -4.59 18.23 -4.20
CA GLN A 24 -4.50 18.23 -5.67
C GLN A 24 -4.64 16.82 -6.24
N LEU A 25 -3.95 15.83 -5.66
CA LEU A 25 -4.07 14.42 -6.04
C LEU A 25 -5.50 13.89 -5.85
N LEU A 26 -6.16 14.21 -4.73
CA LEU A 26 -7.56 13.82 -4.50
C LEU A 26 -8.54 14.50 -5.47
N ARG A 27 -8.30 15.77 -5.82
CA ARG A 27 -9.09 16.49 -6.84
C ARG A 27 -8.92 15.84 -8.22
N GLN A 28 -7.72 15.41 -8.57
CA GLN A 28 -7.47 14.65 -9.80
C GLN A 28 -8.23 13.31 -9.77
N ALA A 29 -8.08 12.53 -8.71
CA ALA A 29 -8.79 11.26 -8.54
C ALA A 29 -10.32 11.44 -8.68
N LYS A 30 -10.86 12.53 -8.12
CA LYS A 30 -12.30 12.86 -8.25
C LYS A 30 -12.70 13.11 -9.70
N LYS A 31 -11.90 13.84 -10.48
CA LYS A 31 -12.14 14.09 -11.92
C LYS A 31 -12.15 12.79 -12.73
N GLU A 32 -11.38 11.80 -12.30
CA GLU A 32 -11.32 10.47 -12.88
C GLU A 32 -12.42 9.53 -12.34
N ASN A 33 -13.42 10.05 -11.63
CA ASN A 33 -14.54 9.31 -11.04
C ASN A 33 -14.13 8.25 -9.99
N VAL A 34 -12.99 8.46 -9.33
CA VAL A 34 -12.63 7.72 -8.11
C VAL A 34 -13.53 8.17 -6.98
N THR A 35 -14.13 7.19 -6.31
CA THR A 35 -15.06 7.40 -5.18
C THR A 35 -14.53 6.82 -3.88
N LYS A 36 -13.59 5.88 -3.97
CA LYS A 36 -12.96 5.18 -2.85
C LYS A 36 -11.48 4.99 -3.17
N ILE A 37 -10.63 5.20 -2.17
CA ILE A 37 -9.18 4.98 -2.25
C ILE A 37 -8.77 4.10 -1.08
N ILE A 38 -7.97 3.08 -1.33
CA ILE A 38 -7.19 2.41 -0.29
C ILE A 38 -5.81 3.07 -0.30
N ALA A 39 -5.48 3.80 0.77
CA ALA A 39 -4.18 4.43 0.90
C ALA A 39 -3.15 3.36 1.25
N THR A 40 -2.16 3.16 0.38
CA THR A 40 -1.15 2.09 0.48
C THR A 40 0.25 2.68 0.49
N PRO A 41 0.59 3.53 1.49
CA PRO A 41 1.95 4.02 1.57
C PRO A 41 2.93 2.87 1.80
N HIS A 42 4.18 3.09 1.43
CA HIS A 42 5.24 2.11 1.61
C HIS A 42 5.43 1.73 3.08
N TYR A 43 5.45 0.42 3.36
CA TYR A 43 5.95 -0.16 4.61
C TYR A 43 7.27 -0.88 4.35
N THR A 44 8.36 -0.29 4.82
CA THR A 44 9.74 -0.71 4.50
C THR A 44 10.68 -0.34 5.66
N ASN A 45 11.95 -0.74 5.58
CA ASN A 45 12.97 -0.29 6.55
C ASN A 45 13.15 1.25 6.61
N LYS A 46 12.80 1.98 5.53
CA LYS A 46 12.87 3.45 5.47
C LYS A 46 11.57 4.11 5.95
N TYR A 47 10.45 3.42 5.77
CA TYR A 47 9.11 3.98 5.99
C TYR A 47 8.34 3.10 6.97
N ASP A 48 8.25 3.55 8.21
CA ASP A 48 7.45 2.90 9.25
C ASP A 48 6.00 3.40 9.21
N ASN A 49 5.28 2.92 8.19
CA ASN A 49 3.84 3.10 8.02
C ASN A 49 3.08 1.85 8.49
N SER A 50 3.22 1.46 9.76
CA SER A 50 2.41 0.38 10.32
C SER A 50 0.91 0.68 10.17
N PHE A 51 0.07 -0.36 10.13
CA PHE A 51 -1.35 -0.23 9.81
C PHE A 51 -2.10 0.77 10.72
N ASP A 52 -1.72 0.84 12.00
CA ASP A 52 -2.27 1.82 12.94
C ASP A 52 -1.84 3.26 12.64
N LYS A 53 -0.58 3.47 12.23
CA LYS A 53 -0.08 4.78 11.81
C LYS A 53 -0.78 5.25 10.54
N VAL A 54 -1.01 4.35 9.57
CA VAL A 54 -1.80 4.64 8.36
C VAL A 54 -3.21 5.11 8.72
N LYS A 55 -3.92 4.39 9.61
CA LYS A 55 -5.25 4.81 10.08
C LYS A 55 -5.23 6.20 10.73
N LEU A 56 -4.20 6.52 11.51
CA LEU A 56 -4.07 7.82 12.14
C LEU A 56 -3.84 8.93 11.10
N LYS A 57 -2.97 8.70 10.11
CA LYS A 57 -2.71 9.64 9.01
C LYS A 57 -3.98 9.87 8.17
N ILE A 58 -4.74 8.83 7.85
CA ILE A 58 -6.05 8.96 7.16
C ILE A 58 -7.00 9.84 7.98
N LYS A 59 -7.12 9.58 9.30
CA LYS A 59 -7.96 10.41 10.17
C LYS A 59 -7.56 11.88 10.16
N ARG A 60 -6.27 12.20 10.03
CA ARG A 60 -5.78 13.58 9.93
C ARG A 60 -6.13 14.19 8.57
N LEU A 61 -5.85 13.48 7.48
CA LEU A 61 -6.17 13.94 6.13
C LEU A 61 -7.67 14.20 5.95
N CYS A 62 -8.52 13.28 6.41
CA CYS A 62 -9.98 13.43 6.33
C CYS A 62 -10.56 14.52 7.26
N LYS A 63 -9.75 15.17 8.12
CA LYS A 63 -10.21 16.34 8.88
C LYS A 63 -10.19 17.62 8.05
N LEU A 64 -9.35 17.68 7.02
CA LEU A 64 -9.25 18.84 6.13
C LEU A 64 -10.58 19.06 5.41
N LYS A 65 -11.06 20.31 5.40
CA LYS A 65 -12.37 20.65 4.82
C LYS A 65 -12.43 20.27 3.33
N ASP A 66 -11.41 20.65 2.56
CA ASP A 66 -11.30 20.33 1.14
C ASP A 66 -11.37 18.83 0.86
N VAL A 67 -10.74 18.00 1.70
CA VAL A 67 -10.80 16.54 1.55
C VAL A 67 -12.22 16.01 1.79
N LYS A 68 -12.93 16.56 2.79
CA LYS A 68 -14.33 16.18 3.06
C LYS A 68 -15.25 16.56 1.90
N ASP A 69 -15.07 17.76 1.35
CA ASP A 69 -15.91 18.30 0.29
C ASP A 69 -15.79 17.49 -1.02
N LEU A 70 -14.68 16.78 -1.23
CA LEU A 70 -14.52 15.86 -2.36
C LEU A 70 -15.37 14.59 -2.25
N GLY A 71 -15.78 14.20 -1.05
CA GLY A 71 -16.61 13.02 -0.81
C GLY A 71 -15.94 11.69 -1.22
N ILE A 72 -14.61 11.64 -1.31
CA ILE A 72 -13.86 10.40 -1.54
C ILE A 72 -13.68 9.67 -0.21
N GLN A 73 -14.04 8.39 -0.17
CA GLN A 73 -13.84 7.55 1.01
C GLN A 73 -12.42 6.97 1.01
N ILE A 74 -11.67 7.18 2.08
CA ILE A 74 -10.27 6.71 2.19
C ILE A 74 -10.18 5.58 3.23
N TYR A 75 -9.60 4.46 2.83
CA TYR A 75 -9.44 3.25 3.63
C TYR A 75 -7.96 2.93 3.87
N PRO A 76 -7.60 2.30 5.00
CA PRO A 76 -6.22 1.95 5.31
C PRO A 76 -5.76 0.74 4.50
N GLY A 77 -4.53 0.81 3.99
CA GLY A 77 -3.77 -0.30 3.42
C GLY A 77 -2.27 0.01 3.55
N GLN A 78 -1.44 -0.85 2.99
CA GLN A 78 0.01 -0.68 2.96
C GLN A 78 0.51 -1.30 1.66
N GLU A 79 1.51 -0.68 1.04
CA GLU A 79 2.36 -1.37 0.08
C GLU A 79 3.55 -1.95 0.84
N VAL A 80 3.54 -3.26 1.05
CA VAL A 80 4.48 -3.91 1.95
C VAL A 80 5.64 -4.49 1.14
N ARG A 81 6.84 -3.97 1.34
CA ARG A 81 8.03 -4.57 0.74
C ARG A 81 8.30 -5.91 1.39
N ILE A 82 8.50 -6.95 0.59
CA ILE A 82 8.83 -8.27 1.10
C ILE A 82 10.14 -8.22 1.91
N HIS A 83 10.12 -8.82 3.11
CA HIS A 83 11.26 -8.88 4.02
C HIS A 83 11.14 -10.10 4.94
N GLN A 84 12.24 -10.51 5.56
CA GLN A 84 12.30 -11.75 6.36
C GLN A 84 11.33 -11.79 7.55
N ASN A 85 11.10 -10.64 8.21
CA ASN A 85 10.24 -10.54 9.39
C ASN A 85 8.76 -10.27 9.09
N LEU A 86 8.34 -10.41 7.82
CA LEU A 86 6.98 -10.05 7.40
C LEU A 86 5.91 -10.86 8.13
N ILE A 87 6.18 -12.13 8.45
CA ILE A 87 5.25 -13.00 9.18
C ILE A 87 5.03 -12.51 10.61
N GLU A 88 6.09 -12.07 11.29
CA GLU A 88 6.06 -11.49 12.62
C GLU A 88 5.31 -10.16 12.63
N ASP A 89 5.53 -9.33 11.60
CA ASP A 89 4.84 -8.06 11.43
C ASP A 89 3.33 -8.24 11.15
N ILE A 90 2.93 -9.29 10.43
CA ILE A 90 1.52 -9.69 10.27
C ILE A 90 0.94 -10.14 11.61
N LYS A 91 1.62 -11.06 12.32
CA LYS A 91 1.15 -11.61 13.61
C LYS A 91 1.02 -10.55 14.70
N SER A 92 1.91 -9.55 14.68
CA SER A 92 1.87 -8.42 15.63
C SER A 92 0.88 -7.31 15.23
N GLY A 93 0.25 -7.40 14.06
CA GLY A 93 -0.73 -6.43 13.57
C GLY A 93 -0.13 -5.14 12.99
N LYS A 94 1.21 -5.07 12.84
CA LYS A 94 1.87 -3.96 12.14
C LYS A 94 1.57 -3.95 10.64
N VAL A 95 1.43 -5.14 10.07
CA VAL A 95 0.99 -5.36 8.69
C VAL A 95 -0.40 -5.98 8.70
N SER A 96 -1.30 -5.46 7.86
CA SER A 96 -2.63 -6.04 7.66
C SER A 96 -3.08 -5.87 6.21
N GLY A 97 -4.06 -6.68 5.81
CA GLY A 97 -4.59 -6.62 4.45
C GLY A 97 -5.27 -5.29 4.14
N LEU A 98 -5.41 -5.01 2.84
CA LEU A 98 -6.10 -3.84 2.29
C LEU A 98 -7.48 -3.71 2.93
N ASN A 99 -7.69 -2.63 3.68
CA ASN A 99 -8.87 -2.37 4.49
C ASN A 99 -9.28 -3.53 5.41
N LYS A 100 -8.31 -4.17 6.09
CA LYS A 100 -8.51 -5.37 6.94
C LYS A 100 -9.10 -6.59 6.22
N SER A 101 -9.04 -6.62 4.89
CA SER A 101 -9.40 -7.81 4.13
C SER A 101 -8.29 -8.86 4.22
N ARG A 102 -8.51 -10.01 3.58
CA ARG A 102 -7.47 -11.02 3.39
C ARG A 102 -6.45 -10.67 2.31
N TYR A 103 -6.58 -9.56 1.58
CA TYR A 103 -5.68 -9.24 0.47
C TYR A 103 -4.50 -8.39 0.95
N LEU A 104 -3.26 -8.85 0.77
CA LEU A 104 -2.04 -8.13 1.14
C LEU A 104 -1.33 -7.63 -0.13
N LEU A 105 -1.08 -6.33 -0.24
CA LEU A 105 -0.33 -5.77 -1.34
C LEU A 105 1.17 -5.88 -1.04
N ILE A 106 1.88 -6.71 -1.80
CA ILE A 106 3.28 -7.03 -1.62
C ILE A 106 4.11 -6.47 -2.76
N GLU A 107 5.19 -5.79 -2.42
CA GLU A 107 6.13 -5.21 -3.37
C GLU A 107 7.48 -5.94 -3.31
N PHE A 108 8.04 -6.25 -4.48
CA PHE A 108 9.38 -6.82 -4.60
C PHE A 108 10.46 -5.73 -4.69
N PRO A 109 11.71 -6.04 -4.33
CA PRO A 109 12.85 -5.23 -4.74
C PRO A 109 12.83 -5.04 -6.27
N PRO A 110 13.15 -3.85 -6.81
CA PRO A 110 13.00 -3.57 -8.25
C PRO A 110 13.74 -4.53 -9.19
N ASN A 111 14.90 -5.04 -8.74
CA ASN A 111 15.84 -5.78 -9.58
C ASN A 111 15.96 -7.26 -9.20
N ASP A 112 15.17 -7.73 -8.24
CA ASP A 112 15.41 -9.03 -7.61
C ASP A 112 14.12 -9.70 -7.15
N ILE A 113 14.15 -11.03 -7.11
CA ILE A 113 13.16 -11.87 -6.44
C ILE A 113 13.95 -12.71 -5.47
N LEU A 114 13.79 -12.41 -4.18
CA LEU A 114 14.58 -13.05 -3.13
C LEU A 114 14.23 -14.54 -3.03
N ASP A 115 15.21 -15.40 -2.80
CA ASP A 115 15.03 -16.87 -2.76
C ASP A 115 13.92 -17.33 -1.82
N TYR A 116 13.71 -16.61 -0.72
CA TYR A 116 12.68 -16.93 0.29
C TYR A 116 11.26 -16.49 -0.11
N THR A 117 11.08 -15.84 -1.25
CA THR A 117 9.79 -15.28 -1.70
C THR A 117 8.70 -16.34 -1.78
N TYR A 118 9.03 -17.52 -2.33
CA TYR A 118 8.07 -18.61 -2.46
C TYR A 118 7.58 -19.11 -1.09
N GLN A 119 8.52 -19.42 -0.18
CA GLN A 119 8.18 -19.85 1.18
C GLN A 119 7.41 -18.76 1.94
N MET A 120 7.77 -17.50 1.75
CA MET A 120 7.06 -16.37 2.34
C MET A 120 5.60 -16.33 1.88
N PHE A 121 5.34 -16.54 0.58
CA PHE A 121 3.97 -16.57 0.05
C PHE A 121 3.16 -17.76 0.56
N GLN A 122 3.77 -18.93 0.75
CA GLN A 122 3.12 -20.06 1.41
C GLN A 122 2.74 -19.70 2.84
N ASN A 123 3.68 -19.16 3.61
CA ASN A 123 3.42 -18.76 5.00
C ASN A 123 2.32 -17.69 5.11
N ILE A 124 2.28 -16.73 4.18
CA ILE A 124 1.20 -15.72 4.11
C ILE A 124 -0.16 -16.38 3.84
N GLN A 125 -0.21 -17.36 2.93
CA GLN A 125 -1.42 -18.10 2.61
C GLN A 125 -1.89 -18.99 3.76
N ASP A 126 -0.97 -19.62 4.49
CA ASP A 126 -1.28 -20.42 5.68
C ASP A 126 -1.88 -19.57 6.82
N LEU A 127 -1.54 -18.27 6.88
CA LEU A 127 -2.18 -17.30 7.76
C LEU A 127 -3.56 -16.81 7.26
N GLY A 128 -4.03 -17.31 6.11
CA GLY A 128 -5.33 -16.99 5.51
C GLY A 128 -5.35 -15.74 4.64
N TYR A 129 -4.18 -15.17 4.31
CA TYR A 129 -4.06 -14.02 3.41
C TYR A 129 -3.85 -14.43 1.95
N ILE A 130 -4.14 -13.52 1.04
CA ILE A 130 -3.94 -13.62 -0.41
C ILE A 130 -2.98 -12.51 -0.81
N PRO A 131 -1.72 -12.82 -1.18
CA PRO A 131 -0.79 -11.81 -1.67
C PRO A 131 -1.23 -11.31 -3.06
N ILE A 132 -1.21 -9.99 -3.24
CA ILE A 132 -1.34 -9.27 -4.50
C ILE A 132 0.02 -8.66 -4.78
N ILE A 133 0.63 -8.98 -5.92
CA ILE A 133 1.92 -8.42 -6.30
C ILE A 133 1.68 -7.00 -6.84
N ALA A 134 2.32 -6.02 -6.22
CA ALA A 134 2.34 -4.64 -6.69
C ALA A 134 3.18 -4.55 -7.95
N HIS A 135 2.63 -3.88 -8.98
CA HIS A 135 3.31 -3.51 -10.24
C HIS A 135 4.35 -4.55 -10.75
N PRO A 136 3.96 -5.83 -10.95
CA PRO A 136 4.89 -6.88 -11.39
C PRO A 136 5.60 -6.53 -12.70
N GLU A 137 5.00 -5.68 -13.55
CA GLU A 137 5.59 -5.17 -14.78
C GLU A 137 6.84 -4.30 -14.58
N ARG A 138 7.12 -3.85 -13.35
CA ARG A 138 8.29 -3.02 -13.01
C ARG A 138 9.46 -3.84 -12.48
N ASN A 139 9.26 -5.13 -12.18
CA ASN A 139 10.31 -5.99 -11.63
C ASN A 139 11.17 -6.57 -12.77
N ILE A 140 12.45 -6.19 -12.82
CA ILE A 140 13.35 -6.60 -13.91
C ILE A 140 13.58 -8.11 -13.92
N ALA A 141 13.64 -8.76 -12.75
CA ALA A 141 13.85 -10.19 -12.67
C ALA A 141 12.66 -10.97 -13.26
N LEU A 142 11.42 -10.58 -12.94
CA LEU A 142 10.21 -11.15 -13.54
C LEU A 142 10.15 -10.99 -15.06
N LEU A 143 10.59 -9.84 -15.58
CA LEU A 143 10.59 -9.57 -17.02
C LEU A 143 11.63 -10.42 -17.77
N LYS A 144 12.77 -10.73 -17.15
CA LYS A 144 13.82 -11.55 -17.78
C LYS A 144 13.37 -12.99 -18.00
N ASP A 145 12.67 -13.57 -17.04
CA ASP A 145 12.15 -14.95 -17.13
C ASP A 145 11.04 -15.12 -18.18
N TYR A 146 10.44 -14.02 -18.66
CA TYR A 146 9.42 -14.03 -19.72
C TYR A 146 9.98 -14.02 -21.15
N ILE A 147 11.28 -13.74 -21.33
CA ILE A 147 11.92 -13.55 -22.64
C ILE A 147 12.86 -14.73 -23.00
N THR A 148 13.00 -15.70 -22.11
CA THR A 148 13.78 -16.95 -22.30
C THR A 148 12.88 -18.15 -22.37
#